data_AF-A0A1M6NVK3-F1
#
_entry.id   AF-A0A1M6NVK3-F1
#
_cell.length_a   1.000
_cell.length_b   1.000
_cell.length_c   1.000
_cell.angle_alpha   90.00
_cell.angle_beta   90.00
_cell.angle_gamma   90.00
#
_symmetry.space_group_name_H-M   'P 1'
#
loop_
_entity.id
_entity.type
_entity.pdbx_description
1 polymer ?
#
loop_
_entity_poly.entity_id
_entity_poly.type
_entity_poly.pdbx_seq_one_letter_code
_entity_poly.pdbx_strand_id
1 'polypeptide(L)'
;MVISSILIVITAVDAELMVIPRELTITGTAIALLGAALMPTELMGEAIWWRGLLKAGFGLALGWCGLWAIVLLGKVMFGSRKFEFTEEVEWMLKEPVEDDEELCYVINGESIGWSDIFFRKTDKLIMSEVGVIRVDGVERKVKEVVIHENYVLADGERLDIERLKSLDGTVKKAVIPREAMGMGDVDLLGMLGACLGATALLPVIFIACIFSLLLALVARVGLGKHMPFGPSIIFGAVVWLLYGEPLANWYKSVMGL
;
A
#
# COMPACT_ATOMS: atom_id res chain seq x y z
N MET A 1 22.68 4.29 -14.15
CA MET A 1 21.87 3.68 -15.22
C MET A 1 20.98 2.55 -14.71
N VAL A 2 21.51 1.51 -14.04
CA VAL A 2 20.71 0.37 -13.56
C VAL A 2 19.60 0.77 -12.57
N ILE A 3 19.92 1.59 -11.56
CA ILE A 3 18.91 2.07 -10.59
C ILE A 3 17.80 2.86 -11.30
N SER A 4 18.16 3.74 -12.24
CA SER A 4 17.20 4.53 -13.03
C SER A 4 16.25 3.62 -13.82
N SER A 5 16.76 2.56 -14.44
CA SER A 5 15.93 1.56 -15.13
C SER A 5 14.99 0.83 -14.17
N ILE A 6 15.47 0.43 -12.98
CA ILE A 6 14.63 -0.18 -11.95
C ILE A 6 13.50 0.76 -11.53
N LEU A 7 13.79 2.04 -11.30
CA LEU A 7 12.80 3.05 -10.92
C LEU A 7 11.76 3.29 -12.02
N ILE A 8 12.15 3.26 -13.30
CA ILE A 8 11.20 3.37 -14.41
C ILE A 8 10.25 2.17 -14.43
N VAL A 9 10.78 0.95 -14.26
CA VAL A 9 9.95 -0.26 -14.22
C VAL A 9 9.01 -0.24 -13.02
N ILE A 10 9.50 0.12 -11.82
CA ILE A 10 8.65 0.24 -10.63
C ILE A 10 7.55 1.29 -10.86
N THR A 11 7.88 2.45 -11.42
CA THR A 11 6.88 3.49 -11.76
C THR A 11 5.80 2.96 -12.68
N ALA A 12 6.16 2.26 -13.76
CA ALA A 12 5.20 1.73 -14.72
C ALA A 12 4.32 0.64 -14.13
N VAL A 13 4.91 -0.30 -13.39
CA VAL A 13 4.17 -1.40 -12.77
C VAL A 13 3.25 -0.88 -11.67
N ASP A 14 3.69 0.09 -10.85
CA ASP A 14 2.83 0.66 -9.82
C ASP A 14 1.72 1.54 -10.43
N ALA A 15 1.98 2.25 -11.52
CA ALA A 15 0.97 3.05 -12.20
C ALA A 15 -0.17 2.20 -12.80
N GLU A 16 0.13 1.01 -13.33
CA GLU A 16 -0.85 0.11 -13.95
C GLU A 16 -1.47 -0.89 -12.97
N LEU A 17 -0.65 -1.50 -12.12
CA LEU A 17 -1.04 -2.62 -11.26
C LEU A 17 -1.13 -2.24 -9.78
N MET A 18 -0.75 -1.02 -9.40
CA MET A 18 -0.76 -0.54 -8.00
C MET A 18 0.00 -1.48 -7.04
N VAL A 19 1.07 -2.09 -7.55
CA VAL A 19 1.95 -3.01 -6.83
C VAL A 19 3.40 -2.64 -7.13
N ILE A 20 4.20 -2.54 -6.08
CA ILE A 20 5.66 -2.38 -6.19
C ILE A 20 6.31 -3.77 -6.13
N PRO A 21 7.00 -4.23 -7.20
CA PRO A 21 7.65 -5.54 -7.22
C PRO A 21 8.80 -5.61 -6.21
N ARG A 22 8.68 -6.52 -5.24
CA ARG A 22 9.64 -6.64 -4.13
C ARG A 22 11.00 -7.11 -4.59
N GLU A 23 11.05 -7.92 -5.64
CA GLU A 23 12.29 -8.40 -6.25
C GLU A 23 13.12 -7.22 -6.78
N LEU A 24 12.45 -6.20 -7.33
CA LEU A 24 13.11 -5.00 -7.85
C LEU A 24 13.62 -4.10 -6.72
N THR A 25 12.86 -3.92 -5.64
CA THR A 25 13.30 -3.11 -4.49
C THR A 25 14.46 -3.77 -3.73
N ILE A 26 14.45 -5.10 -3.57
CA ILE A 26 15.56 -5.86 -3.00
C ILE A 26 16.79 -5.76 -3.90
N THR A 27 16.63 -5.96 -5.20
CA THR A 27 17.75 -5.87 -6.16
C THR A 27 18.34 -4.47 -6.17
N GLY A 28 17.51 -3.43 -6.21
CA GLY A 28 17.95 -2.05 -6.14
C GLY A 28 18.68 -1.73 -4.83
N THR A 29 18.20 -2.27 -3.70
CA THR A 29 18.86 -2.12 -2.39
C THR A 29 20.23 -2.78 -2.39
N ALA A 30 20.35 -3.99 -2.92
CA ALA A 30 21.63 -4.68 -3.03
C ALA A 30 22.62 -3.89 -3.90
N ILE A 31 22.16 -3.36 -5.04
CA ILE A 31 22.98 -2.49 -5.91
C ILE A 31 23.40 -1.22 -5.18
N ALA A 32 22.52 -0.60 -4.39
CA ALA A 32 22.81 0.60 -3.62
C ALA A 32 23.90 0.35 -2.56
N LEU A 33 23.79 -0.74 -1.80
CA LEU A 33 24.77 -1.12 -0.79
C LEU A 33 26.12 -1.49 -1.43
N LEU A 34 26.12 -2.25 -2.53
CA LEU A 34 27.33 -2.54 -3.29
C LEU A 34 27.98 -1.26 -3.83
N GLY A 35 27.17 -0.35 -4.38
CA GLY A 35 27.62 0.96 -4.83
C GLY A 35 28.24 1.79 -3.71
N ALA A 36 27.62 1.81 -2.52
CA ALA A 36 28.14 2.52 -1.36
C ALA A 36 29.46 1.93 -0.82
N ALA A 37 29.71 0.64 -1.04
CA ALA A 37 31.00 0.02 -0.70
C ALA A 37 32.08 0.30 -1.76
N LEU A 38 31.74 0.21 -3.04
CA LEU A 38 32.69 0.33 -4.14
C LEU A 38 33.03 1.79 -4.48
N MET A 39 32.07 2.70 -4.29
CA MET A 39 32.13 4.13 -4.65
C MET A 39 31.60 4.99 -3.49
N PRO A 40 32.20 4.91 -2.28
CA PRO A 40 31.71 5.59 -1.09
C PRO A 40 31.79 7.12 -1.21
N THR A 41 32.77 7.63 -1.94
CA THR A 41 32.98 9.08 -2.10
C THR A 41 31.87 9.68 -2.96
N GLU A 42 31.54 9.03 -4.07
CA GLU A 42 30.58 9.51 -5.06
C GLU A 42 29.14 9.34 -4.59
N LEU A 43 28.81 8.21 -3.94
CA LEU A 43 27.43 7.94 -3.52
C LEU A 43 27.10 8.50 -2.13
N MET A 44 28.05 8.50 -1.20
CA MET A 44 27.79 8.78 0.23
C MET A 44 28.61 9.94 0.79
N GLY A 45 29.48 10.55 -0.02
CA GLY A 45 30.40 11.61 0.41
C GLY A 45 31.37 11.12 1.49
N GLU A 46 31.77 9.86 1.44
CA GLU A 46 32.65 9.23 2.44
C GLU A 46 33.96 8.73 1.85
N ALA A 47 35.06 8.92 2.59
CA ALA A 47 36.38 8.53 2.13
C ALA A 47 36.66 7.01 2.20
N ILE A 48 35.86 6.24 2.96
CA ILE A 48 36.12 4.83 3.23
C ILE A 48 34.86 4.00 3.04
N TRP A 49 35.02 2.84 2.39
CA TRP A 49 33.94 1.91 2.02
C TRP A 49 33.01 1.54 3.19
N TRP A 50 33.55 1.24 4.38
CA TRP A 50 32.72 0.83 5.52
C TRP A 50 31.86 1.99 6.06
N ARG A 51 32.34 3.23 5.96
CA ARG A 51 31.53 4.41 6.31
C ARG A 51 30.44 4.66 5.27
N GLY A 52 30.75 4.46 3.99
CA GLY A 52 29.76 4.46 2.92
C GLY A 52 28.64 3.44 3.18
N LEU A 53 29.01 2.20 3.50
CA LEU A 53 28.06 1.14 3.87
C LEU A 53 27.23 1.50 5.11
N LEU A 54 27.84 2.05 6.16
CA LEU A 54 27.10 2.48 7.35
C LEU A 54 26.09 3.59 7.03
N LYS A 55 26.47 4.58 6.21
CA LYS A 55 25.55 5.65 5.78
C LYS A 55 24.41 5.11 4.93
N ALA A 56 24.69 4.25 3.96
CA ALA A 56 23.68 3.62 3.12
C ALA A 56 22.75 2.72 3.96
N GLY A 57 23.29 1.92 4.86
CA GLY A 57 22.51 1.09 5.78
C GLY A 57 21.67 1.92 6.75
N PHE A 58 22.18 3.06 7.23
CA PHE A 58 21.42 4.01 8.03
C PHE A 58 20.29 4.64 7.23
N GLY A 59 20.55 5.05 5.97
CA GLY A 59 19.51 5.55 5.07
C GLY A 59 18.43 4.51 4.78
N LEU A 60 18.81 3.27 4.50
CA LEU A 60 17.90 2.13 4.35
C LEU A 60 16.99 1.99 5.56
N ALA A 61 17.60 1.88 6.75
CA ALA A 61 16.87 1.67 8.00
C ALA A 61 15.96 2.85 8.31
N LEU A 62 16.42 4.09 8.14
CA LEU A 62 15.61 5.27 8.40
C LEU A 62 14.44 5.39 7.41
N GLY A 63 14.66 5.09 6.13
CA GLY A 63 13.61 5.10 5.11
C GLY A 63 12.54 4.05 5.39
N TRP A 64 12.99 2.82 5.62
CA TRP A 64 12.09 1.70 5.91
C TRP A 64 11.32 1.92 7.22
N CYS A 65 12.03 2.17 8.33
CA CYS A 65 11.39 2.37 9.64
C CYS A 65 10.53 3.63 9.67
N GLY A 66 10.94 4.70 8.99
CA GLY A 66 10.21 5.96 8.96
C GLY A 66 8.84 5.81 8.32
N LEU A 67 8.77 5.21 7.14
CA LEU A 67 7.47 5.01 6.46
C LEU A 67 6.65 3.90 7.13
N TRP A 68 7.31 2.85 7.64
CA TRP A 68 6.63 1.83 8.41
C TRP A 68 5.98 2.39 9.68
N ALA A 69 6.64 3.32 10.38
CA ALA A 69 6.03 4.02 11.53
C ALA A 69 4.79 4.82 11.12
N ILE A 70 4.81 5.47 9.95
CA ILE A 70 3.63 6.15 9.40
C ILE A 70 2.50 5.15 9.10
N VAL A 71 2.81 3.96 8.56
CA VAL A 71 1.83 2.89 8.34
C VAL A 71 1.19 2.46 9.66
N LEU A 72 2.00 2.27 10.71
CA LEU A 72 1.50 1.88 12.04
C LEU A 72 0.60 2.98 12.64
N LEU A 73 1.02 4.24 12.56
CA LEU A 73 0.21 5.38 13.00
C LEU A 73 -1.10 5.46 12.21
N GLY A 74 -1.05 5.24 10.90
CA GLY A 74 -2.23 5.18 10.05
C GLY A 74 -3.17 4.05 10.46
N LYS A 75 -2.65 2.84 10.74
CA LYS A 75 -3.46 1.72 11.26
C LYS A 75 -4.13 2.05 12.59
N VAL A 76 -3.45 2.78 13.47
CA VAL A 76 -4.04 3.25 14.75
C VAL A 76 -5.10 4.32 14.54
N MET A 77 -4.85 5.29 13.65
CA MET A 77 -5.73 6.44 13.39
C MET A 77 -6.99 6.07 12.58
N PHE A 78 -6.85 5.25 11.55
CA PHE A 78 -7.94 4.88 10.63
C PHE A 78 -8.64 3.57 11.02
N GLY A 79 -8.02 2.75 11.87
CA GLY A 79 -8.62 1.55 12.46
C GLY A 79 -9.09 0.51 11.43
N SER A 80 -10.13 -0.23 11.81
CA SER A 80 -10.87 -1.15 10.93
C SER A 80 -12.33 -0.71 10.91
N ARG A 81 -13.01 -0.85 9.76
CA ARG A 81 -14.45 -0.60 9.68
C ARG A 81 -15.14 -1.81 10.29
N LYS A 82 -15.61 -1.68 11.54
CA LYS A 82 -16.28 -2.73 12.30
C LYS A 82 -17.78 -2.50 12.30
N PHE A 83 -18.52 -3.51 11.93
CA PHE A 83 -19.96 -3.61 12.07
C PHE A 83 -20.24 -4.62 13.19
N GLU A 84 -20.86 -4.17 14.26
CA GLU A 84 -21.22 -5.01 15.40
C GLU A 84 -22.68 -4.73 15.74
N PHE A 85 -23.51 -5.77 15.59
CA PHE A 85 -24.95 -5.68 15.75
C PHE A 85 -25.41 -6.49 16.96
N THR A 86 -26.44 -5.99 17.65
CA THR A 86 -27.04 -6.67 18.80
C THR A 86 -27.80 -7.94 18.39
N GLU A 87 -28.40 -7.92 17.20
CA GLU A 87 -29.14 -9.02 16.60
C GLU A 87 -28.47 -9.47 15.30
N GLU A 88 -28.78 -10.68 14.86
CA GLU A 88 -28.29 -11.19 13.59
C GLU A 88 -28.88 -10.39 12.43
N VAL A 89 -28.03 -9.76 11.62
CA VAL A 89 -28.45 -9.03 10.42
C VAL A 89 -28.18 -9.83 9.18
N GLU A 90 -29.05 -9.66 8.18
CA GLU A 90 -28.87 -10.27 6.87
C GLU A 90 -27.76 -9.55 6.08
N TRP A 91 -26.97 -10.35 5.38
CA TRP A 91 -25.98 -9.89 4.42
C TRP A 91 -26.07 -10.73 3.15
N MET A 92 -25.69 -10.14 2.02
CA MET A 92 -25.65 -10.84 0.74
C MET A 92 -24.59 -10.26 -0.20
N LEU A 93 -24.08 -11.11 -1.09
CA LEU A 93 -23.37 -10.67 -2.27
C LEU A 93 -24.39 -10.37 -3.37
N LYS A 94 -24.56 -9.09 -3.68
CA LYS A 94 -25.45 -8.63 -4.76
C LYS A 94 -24.67 -8.57 -6.06
N GLU A 95 -25.02 -9.45 -7.00
CA GLU A 95 -24.48 -9.42 -8.36
C GLU A 95 -24.85 -8.11 -9.09
N PRO A 96 -23.95 -7.60 -9.95
CA PRO A 96 -24.25 -6.44 -10.78
C PRO A 96 -25.36 -6.76 -11.78
N VAL A 97 -26.30 -5.84 -11.95
CA VAL A 97 -27.43 -6.01 -12.89
C VAL A 97 -27.11 -5.37 -14.25
N GLU A 98 -26.29 -4.33 -14.25
CA GLU A 98 -25.81 -3.61 -15.43
C GLU A 98 -24.30 -3.82 -15.62
N ASP A 99 -23.80 -3.71 -16.86
CA ASP A 99 -22.38 -3.95 -17.21
C ASP A 99 -21.41 -2.95 -16.54
N ASP A 100 -21.91 -1.82 -16.04
CA ASP A 100 -21.14 -0.79 -15.33
C ASP A 100 -21.26 -0.89 -13.79
N GLU A 101 -22.05 -1.82 -13.27
CA GLU A 101 -22.12 -2.12 -11.85
C GLU A 101 -21.07 -3.16 -11.46
N GLU A 102 -20.56 -3.06 -10.24
CA GLU A 102 -19.70 -4.07 -9.64
C GLU A 102 -20.46 -4.92 -8.61
N LEU A 103 -19.88 -6.08 -8.25
CA LEU A 103 -20.36 -6.89 -7.15
C LEU A 103 -20.48 -6.01 -5.88
N CYS A 104 -21.55 -6.13 -5.13
CA CYS A 104 -21.73 -5.34 -3.91
C CYS A 104 -21.89 -6.26 -2.71
N TYR A 105 -21.17 -5.96 -1.64
CA TYR A 105 -21.44 -6.54 -0.33
C TYR A 105 -22.51 -5.69 0.36
N VAL A 106 -23.69 -6.27 0.57
CA VAL A 106 -24.80 -5.60 1.24
C VAL A 106 -24.91 -6.15 2.66
N ILE A 107 -24.87 -5.28 3.66
CA ILE A 107 -25.10 -5.64 5.07
C ILE A 107 -26.08 -4.65 5.71
N ASN A 108 -27.17 -5.15 6.28
CA ASN A 108 -28.20 -4.33 6.94
C ASN A 108 -28.69 -3.12 6.09
N GLY A 109 -28.86 -3.33 4.78
CA GLY A 109 -29.28 -2.29 3.82
C GLY A 109 -28.20 -1.30 3.39
N GLU A 110 -26.99 -1.37 3.94
CA GLU A 110 -25.82 -0.63 3.45
C GLU A 110 -25.14 -1.42 2.34
N SER A 111 -25.04 -0.83 1.14
CA SER A 111 -24.33 -1.41 -0.01
C SER A 111 -22.90 -0.87 -0.06
N ILE A 112 -21.92 -1.77 -0.02
CA ILE A 112 -20.49 -1.46 -0.14
C ILE A 112 -19.98 -2.11 -1.41
N GLY A 113 -19.34 -1.34 -2.28
CA GLY A 113 -18.80 -1.85 -3.54
C GLY A 113 -17.68 -2.87 -3.33
N TRP A 114 -17.50 -3.82 -4.24
CA TRP A 114 -16.43 -4.81 -4.16
C TRP A 114 -15.05 -4.13 -4.15
N SER A 115 -14.88 -3.10 -4.98
CA SER A 115 -13.61 -2.38 -5.08
C SER A 115 -13.32 -1.52 -3.85
N ASP A 116 -14.35 -1.15 -3.08
CA ASP A 116 -14.19 -0.47 -1.78
C ASP A 116 -13.68 -1.39 -0.67
N ILE A 117 -13.83 -2.72 -0.84
CA ILE A 117 -13.43 -3.74 0.14
C ILE A 117 -12.13 -4.42 -0.28
N PHE A 118 -12.03 -4.84 -1.54
CA PHE A 118 -10.94 -5.65 -2.07
C PHE A 118 -10.14 -4.86 -3.11
N PHE A 119 -9.14 -4.13 -2.61
CA PHE A 119 -8.23 -3.39 -3.48
C PHE A 119 -6.89 -4.12 -3.62
N ARG A 120 -6.45 -4.80 -2.55
CA ARG A 120 -5.21 -5.56 -2.48
C ARG A 120 -5.52 -7.04 -2.36
N LYS A 121 -4.59 -7.87 -2.83
CA LYS A 121 -4.64 -9.33 -2.64
C LYS A 121 -4.70 -9.77 -1.17
N THR A 122 -4.29 -8.90 -0.24
CA THR A 122 -4.28 -9.16 1.20
C THR A 122 -5.53 -8.66 1.91
N ASP A 123 -6.39 -7.90 1.23
CA ASP A 123 -7.64 -7.41 1.81
C ASP A 123 -8.59 -8.58 2.00
N LYS A 124 -9.34 -8.51 3.10
CA LYS A 124 -10.25 -9.56 3.53
C LYS A 124 -11.41 -8.97 4.29
N LEU A 125 -12.62 -9.45 4.05
CA LEU A 125 -13.77 -9.18 4.88
C LEU A 125 -13.91 -10.36 5.85
N ILE A 126 -13.82 -10.09 7.15
CA ILE A 126 -13.91 -11.10 8.20
C ILE A 126 -15.26 -10.99 8.87
N MET A 127 -16.00 -12.09 8.88
CA MET A 127 -17.31 -12.20 9.49
C MET A 127 -17.22 -13.21 10.63
N SER A 128 -17.45 -12.74 11.84
CA SER A 128 -17.42 -13.53 13.07
C SER A 128 -18.83 -13.62 13.66
N GLU A 129 -19.13 -14.71 14.37
CA GLU A 129 -20.48 -14.97 14.88
C GLU A 129 -21.51 -15.00 13.75
N VAL A 130 -21.20 -15.82 12.75
CA VAL A 130 -22.07 -16.08 11.61
C VAL A 130 -23.15 -17.07 12.05
N GLY A 131 -24.42 -16.78 11.75
CA GLY A 131 -25.55 -17.63 12.12
C GLY A 131 -25.71 -18.79 11.14
N VAL A 132 -26.22 -18.47 9.95
CA VAL A 132 -26.36 -19.40 8.83
C VAL A 132 -25.85 -18.71 7.57
N ILE A 133 -25.13 -19.45 6.73
CA ILE A 133 -24.85 -19.04 5.34
C ILE A 133 -25.65 -19.90 4.38
N ARG A 134 -26.07 -19.32 3.27
CA ARG A 134 -26.67 -20.02 2.14
C ARG A 134 -25.72 -19.91 0.97
N VAL A 135 -25.20 -21.06 0.55
CA VAL A 135 -24.34 -21.19 -0.62
C VAL A 135 -25.17 -21.85 -1.69
N ASP A 136 -25.48 -21.13 -2.77
CA ASP A 136 -26.38 -21.60 -3.84
C ASP A 136 -27.74 -22.10 -3.32
N GLY A 137 -28.26 -21.43 -2.28
CA GLY A 137 -29.51 -21.80 -1.60
C GLY A 137 -29.39 -22.96 -0.60
N VAL A 138 -28.22 -23.56 -0.43
CA VAL A 138 -27.99 -24.62 0.58
C VAL A 138 -27.50 -24.00 1.88
N GLU A 139 -28.30 -24.16 2.94
CA GLU A 139 -27.94 -23.69 4.27
C GLU A 139 -26.78 -24.48 4.89
N ARG A 140 -25.76 -23.76 5.36
CA ARG A 140 -24.63 -24.27 6.13
C ARG A 140 -24.47 -23.43 7.39
N LYS A 141 -24.24 -24.09 8.52
CA LYS A 141 -23.83 -23.42 9.76
C LYS A 141 -22.32 -23.35 9.80
N VAL A 142 -21.80 -22.14 9.95
CA VAL A 142 -20.37 -21.84 9.99
C VAL A 142 -20.12 -20.85 11.11
N LYS A 143 -18.96 -20.90 11.75
CA LYS A 143 -18.62 -19.98 12.84
C LYS A 143 -17.95 -18.71 12.34
N GLU A 144 -17.14 -18.86 11.30
CA GLU A 144 -16.37 -17.78 10.69
C GLU A 144 -16.44 -17.86 9.16
N VAL A 145 -16.60 -16.71 8.54
CA VAL A 145 -16.50 -16.55 7.09
C VAL A 145 -15.46 -15.48 6.81
N VAL A 146 -14.44 -15.83 6.00
CA VAL A 146 -13.43 -14.89 5.52
C VAL A 146 -13.52 -14.79 4.02
N ILE A 147 -14.00 -13.65 3.54
CA ILE A 147 -14.13 -13.37 2.11
C ILE A 147 -12.84 -12.68 1.65
N HIS A 148 -12.24 -13.21 0.58
CA HIS A 148 -11.21 -12.56 -0.22
C HIS A 148 -11.79 -12.22 -1.60
N GLU A 149 -11.07 -11.43 -2.39
CA GLU A 149 -11.50 -10.97 -3.72
C GLU A 149 -12.06 -12.08 -4.63
N ASN A 150 -11.41 -13.25 -4.65
CA ASN A 150 -11.72 -14.34 -5.59
C ASN A 150 -12.30 -15.60 -4.92
N TYR A 151 -12.24 -15.69 -3.59
CA TYR A 151 -12.66 -16.89 -2.86
C TYR A 151 -13.12 -16.57 -1.44
N VAL A 152 -13.99 -17.43 -0.93
CA VAL A 152 -14.52 -17.39 0.43
C VAL A 152 -13.98 -18.58 1.21
N LEU A 153 -13.57 -18.35 2.45
CA LEU A 153 -13.24 -19.41 3.41
C LEU A 153 -14.38 -19.50 4.42
N ALA A 154 -15.07 -20.63 4.44
CA ALA A 154 -16.15 -20.93 5.37
C ALA A 154 -15.66 -22.00 6.35
N ASP A 155 -15.36 -21.62 7.60
CA ASP A 155 -14.68 -22.50 8.59
C ASP A 155 -13.41 -23.21 8.04
N GLY A 156 -12.70 -22.55 7.10
CA GLY A 156 -11.49 -23.07 6.45
C GLY A 156 -11.72 -23.86 5.15
N GLU A 157 -12.97 -24.16 4.79
CA GLU A 157 -13.31 -24.71 3.47
C GLU A 157 -13.29 -23.59 2.42
N ARG A 158 -12.49 -23.77 1.36
CA ARG A 158 -12.38 -22.78 0.27
C ARG A 158 -13.48 -22.98 -0.77
N LEU A 159 -14.21 -21.90 -1.04
CA LEU A 159 -15.24 -21.78 -2.06
C LEU A 159 -14.81 -20.67 -3.05
N ASP A 160 -14.63 -20.98 -4.32
CA ASP A 160 -14.28 -19.95 -5.32
C ASP A 160 -15.53 -19.17 -5.73
N ILE A 161 -15.47 -17.83 -5.67
CA ILE A 161 -16.63 -16.95 -5.88
C ILE A 161 -17.18 -17.07 -7.29
N GLU A 162 -16.31 -17.20 -8.30
CA GLU A 162 -16.69 -17.38 -9.72
C GLU A 162 -17.60 -18.60 -9.96
N ARG A 163 -17.62 -19.58 -9.04
CA ARG A 163 -18.43 -20.79 -9.18
C ARG A 163 -19.75 -20.71 -8.42
N LEU A 164 -19.92 -19.70 -7.57
CA LEU A 164 -21.12 -19.50 -6.78
C LEU A 164 -22.14 -18.73 -7.59
N LYS A 165 -23.41 -19.15 -7.51
CA LYS A 165 -24.57 -18.41 -8.03
C LYS A 165 -25.13 -17.44 -7.00
N SER A 166 -25.04 -17.80 -5.72
CA SER A 166 -25.48 -16.92 -4.64
C SER A 166 -24.74 -17.22 -3.35
N LEU A 167 -24.43 -16.15 -2.61
CA LEU A 167 -23.91 -16.25 -1.25
C LEU A 167 -24.58 -15.18 -0.37
N ASP A 168 -25.35 -15.65 0.60
CA ASP A 168 -26.06 -14.82 1.56
C ASP A 168 -26.04 -15.46 2.95
N GLY A 169 -26.40 -14.72 3.98
CA GLY A 169 -26.47 -15.28 5.33
C GLY A 169 -26.79 -14.26 6.40
N THR A 170 -26.64 -14.69 7.65
CA THR A 170 -26.79 -13.83 8.83
C THR A 170 -25.48 -13.69 9.59
N VAL A 171 -25.21 -12.48 10.09
CA VAL A 171 -23.98 -12.17 10.82
C VAL A 171 -24.27 -11.18 11.94
N LYS A 172 -23.53 -11.29 13.05
CA LYS A 172 -23.52 -10.25 14.10
C LYS A 172 -22.36 -9.30 13.99
N LYS A 173 -21.20 -9.79 13.52
CA LYS A 173 -19.97 -9.03 13.46
C LYS A 173 -19.28 -9.17 12.11
N ALA A 174 -19.10 -8.05 11.43
CA ALA A 174 -18.32 -7.96 10.21
C ALA A 174 -17.21 -6.93 10.37
N VAL A 175 -16.01 -7.25 9.92
CA VAL A 175 -14.83 -6.40 10.03
C VAL A 175 -14.17 -6.31 8.68
N ILE A 176 -14.05 -5.09 8.17
CA ILE A 176 -13.23 -4.75 7.01
C ILE A 176 -11.96 -4.10 7.57
N PRO A 177 -10.83 -4.83 7.64
CA PRO A 177 -9.55 -4.26 8.02
C PRO A 177 -9.15 -3.22 6.97
N ARG A 178 -8.85 -2.00 7.41
CA ARG A 178 -8.31 -0.97 6.52
C ARG A 178 -6.80 -0.93 6.69
N GLU A 179 -6.07 -1.01 5.59
CA GLU A 179 -4.63 -0.76 5.60
C GLU A 179 -4.33 0.67 5.15
N ALA A 180 -3.57 1.41 5.95
CA ALA A 180 -3.28 2.81 5.67
C ALA A 180 -2.38 3.03 4.44
N MET A 181 -1.44 2.11 4.16
CA MET A 181 -0.44 2.24 3.09
C MET A 181 0.16 0.87 2.76
N GLY A 182 0.72 0.67 1.56
CA GLY A 182 1.29 -0.60 1.11
C GLY A 182 2.71 -0.82 1.63
N MET A 183 3.08 -2.08 1.92
CA MET A 183 4.47 -2.41 2.28
C MET A 183 5.47 -2.15 1.13
N GLY A 184 4.99 -2.13 -0.12
CA GLY A 184 5.80 -1.80 -1.28
C GLY A 184 6.43 -0.40 -1.20
N ASP A 185 5.67 0.59 -0.73
CA ASP A 185 6.16 1.97 -0.57
C ASP A 185 7.26 2.05 0.48
N VAL A 186 7.12 1.27 1.56
CA VAL A 186 8.11 1.17 2.65
C VAL A 186 9.42 0.60 2.13
N ASP A 187 9.35 -0.49 1.36
CA ASP A 187 10.52 -1.12 0.75
C ASP A 187 11.17 -0.20 -0.29
N LEU A 188 10.37 0.53 -1.09
CA LEU A 188 10.85 1.51 -2.06
C LEU A 188 11.57 2.69 -1.39
N LEU A 189 10.99 3.26 -0.33
CA LEU A 189 11.64 4.37 0.39
C LEU A 189 12.90 3.90 1.12
N GLY A 190 12.90 2.69 1.68
CA GLY A 190 14.11 2.07 2.21
C GLY A 190 15.20 1.95 1.15
N MET A 191 14.89 1.39 -0.02
CA MET A 191 15.82 1.30 -1.15
C MET A 191 16.37 2.68 -1.53
N LEU A 192 15.51 3.69 -1.64
CA LEU A 192 15.93 5.06 -1.95
C LEU A 192 16.80 5.67 -0.85
N GLY A 193 16.55 5.35 0.42
CA GLY A 193 17.41 5.73 1.53
C GLY A 193 18.79 5.10 1.45
N ALA A 194 18.88 3.85 0.99
CA ALA A 194 20.17 3.20 0.72
C ALA A 194 20.92 3.87 -0.45
N CYS A 195 20.19 4.36 -1.45
CA CYS A 195 20.76 5.02 -2.64
C CYS A 195 21.21 6.47 -2.39
N LEU A 196 20.36 7.25 -1.74
CA LEU A 196 20.48 8.72 -1.64
C LEU A 196 20.94 9.18 -0.25
N GLY A 197 20.96 8.29 0.73
CA GLY A 197 21.24 8.59 2.13
C GLY A 197 20.03 9.15 2.87
N ALA A 198 20.17 9.24 4.21
CA ALA A 198 19.09 9.62 5.11
C ALA A 198 18.60 11.07 4.91
N THR A 199 19.48 11.99 4.51
CA THR A 199 19.17 13.41 4.31
C THR A 199 18.14 13.64 3.20
N ALA A 200 18.10 12.75 2.21
CA ALA A 200 17.17 12.82 1.09
C ALA A 200 15.73 12.46 1.47
N LEU A 201 15.55 11.60 2.48
CA LEU A 201 14.27 10.91 2.73
C LEU A 201 13.11 11.87 3.01
N LEU A 202 13.31 12.83 3.91
CA LEU A 202 12.26 13.78 4.29
C LEU A 202 11.85 14.70 3.12
N PRO A 203 12.79 15.35 2.40
CA PRO A 203 12.48 16.08 1.17
C PRO A 203 11.76 15.23 0.12
N VAL A 204 12.18 13.99 -0.09
CA VAL A 204 11.57 13.07 -1.06
C VAL A 204 10.11 12.81 -0.73
N ILE A 205 9.79 12.44 0.51
CA ILE A 205 8.40 12.25 0.95
C ILE A 205 7.60 13.54 0.79
N PHE A 206 8.16 14.68 1.19
CA PHE A 206 7.46 15.96 1.14
C PHE A 206 7.08 16.33 -0.30
N ILE A 207 8.02 16.20 -1.24
CA ILE A 207 7.78 16.44 -2.67
C ILE A 207 6.78 15.42 -3.22
N ALA A 208 6.88 14.14 -2.82
CA ALA A 208 5.94 13.10 -3.22
C ALA A 208 4.50 13.41 -2.78
N CYS A 209 4.31 13.91 -1.56
CA CYS A 209 3.00 14.33 -1.06
C CYS A 209 2.41 15.49 -1.87
N ILE A 210 3.21 16.53 -2.15
CA ILE A 210 2.77 17.67 -2.97
C ILE A 210 2.41 17.21 -4.38
N PHE A 211 3.26 16.40 -4.99
CA PHE A 211 3.04 15.90 -6.34
C PHE A 211 1.78 15.02 -6.42
N SER A 212 1.58 14.13 -5.45
CA SER A 212 0.36 13.31 -5.36
C SER A 212 -0.90 14.18 -5.21
N LEU A 213 -0.85 15.21 -4.38
CA LEU A 213 -1.97 16.13 -4.19
C LEU A 213 -2.32 16.87 -5.50
N LEU A 214 -1.31 17.32 -6.25
CA LEU A 214 -1.50 17.96 -7.55
C LEU A 214 -2.07 16.99 -8.58
N LEU A 215 -1.57 15.75 -8.65
CA LEU A 215 -2.09 14.73 -9.54
C LEU A 215 -3.55 14.41 -9.24
N ALA A 216 -3.90 14.22 -7.96
CA ALA A 216 -5.27 13.97 -7.54
C ALA A 216 -6.22 15.12 -7.95
N LEU A 217 -5.76 16.37 -7.83
CA LEU A 217 -6.52 17.56 -8.24
C LEU A 217 -6.71 17.61 -9.77
N VAL A 218 -5.66 17.37 -10.55
CA VAL A 218 -5.70 17.43 -12.02
C VAL A 218 -6.53 16.29 -12.60
N ALA A 219 -6.35 15.07 -12.08
CA ALA A 219 -7.10 13.89 -12.51
C ALA A 219 -8.55 13.88 -11.98
N ARG A 220 -8.96 14.91 -11.21
CA ARG A 220 -10.28 15.02 -10.56
C ARG A 220 -10.67 13.72 -9.84
N VAL A 221 -9.69 13.11 -9.19
CA VAL A 221 -9.88 11.86 -8.46
C VAL A 221 -10.82 12.15 -7.30
N GLY A 222 -11.98 11.48 -7.30
CA GLY A 222 -12.97 11.63 -6.23
C GLY A 222 -12.38 11.28 -4.86
N LEU A 223 -12.88 11.91 -3.80
CA LEU A 223 -12.50 11.58 -2.42
C LEU A 223 -12.76 10.08 -2.18
N GLY A 224 -11.71 9.35 -1.78
CA GLY A 224 -11.77 7.92 -1.52
C GLY A 224 -11.28 7.02 -2.66
N LYS A 225 -11.07 7.54 -3.88
CA LYS A 225 -10.42 6.77 -4.95
C LYS A 225 -8.91 6.69 -4.71
N HIS A 226 -8.40 5.46 -4.67
CA HIS A 226 -7.00 5.19 -4.38
C HIS A 226 -6.10 5.47 -5.59
N MET A 227 -4.92 6.06 -5.34
CA MET A 227 -3.93 6.41 -6.37
C MET A 227 -2.57 5.81 -5.99
N PRO A 228 -1.80 5.25 -6.94
CA PRO A 228 -0.48 4.70 -6.66
C PRO A 228 0.47 5.78 -6.15
N PHE A 229 1.12 5.49 -5.02
CA PHE A 229 2.02 6.44 -4.36
C PHE A 229 3.49 6.27 -4.79
N GLY A 230 3.86 5.08 -5.30
CA GLY A 230 5.21 4.77 -5.76
C GLY A 230 5.76 5.77 -6.78
N PRO A 231 5.03 6.10 -7.88
CA PRO A 231 5.43 7.12 -8.84
C PRO A 231 5.77 8.47 -8.20
N SER A 232 5.02 8.87 -7.18
CA SER A 232 5.26 10.13 -6.48
C SER A 232 6.51 10.09 -5.62
N ILE A 233 6.77 8.97 -4.92
CA ILE A 233 8.03 8.77 -4.18
C ILE A 233 9.22 8.86 -5.15
N ILE A 234 9.12 8.17 -6.30
CA ILE A 234 10.18 8.16 -7.32
C ILE A 234 10.36 9.56 -7.92
N PHE A 235 9.28 10.29 -8.17
CA PHE A 235 9.36 11.68 -8.61
C PHE A 235 10.11 12.56 -7.60
N GLY A 236 9.77 12.44 -6.31
CA GLY A 236 10.49 13.12 -5.23
C GLY A 236 11.99 12.79 -5.22
N ALA A 237 12.33 11.51 -5.41
CA ALA A 237 13.72 11.05 -5.50
C ALA A 237 14.47 11.63 -6.71
N VAL A 238 13.81 11.71 -7.87
CA VAL A 238 14.37 12.33 -9.08
C VAL A 238 14.59 13.84 -8.86
N VAL A 239 13.63 14.54 -8.27
CA VAL A 239 13.78 15.96 -7.94
C VAL A 239 14.94 16.18 -6.97
N TRP A 240 15.07 15.33 -5.94
CA TRP A 240 16.23 15.39 -5.04
C TRP A 240 17.54 15.09 -5.75
N LEU A 241 17.58 14.13 -6.67
CA LEU A 241 18.80 13.81 -7.41
C LEU A 241 19.25 14.98 -8.31
N LEU A 242 18.32 15.71 -8.91
CA LEU A 242 18.61 16.84 -9.79
C LEU A 242 18.88 18.15 -9.06
N TYR A 243 18.19 18.39 -7.93
CA TYR A 243 18.17 19.69 -7.25
C TYR A 243 18.50 19.62 -5.75
N GLY A 244 18.89 18.45 -5.23
CA GLY A 244 19.09 18.22 -3.79
C GLY A 244 20.16 19.10 -3.17
N GLU A 245 21.31 19.28 -3.84
CA GLU A 245 22.35 20.19 -3.35
C GLU A 245 21.90 21.66 -3.33
N PRO A 246 21.35 22.23 -4.42
CA PRO A 246 20.75 23.56 -4.38
C PRO A 246 19.66 23.72 -3.30
N LEU A 247 18.78 22.73 -3.15
CA LEU A 247 17.72 22.77 -2.13
C LEU A 247 18.29 22.75 -0.71
N ALA A 248 19.28 21.88 -0.45
CA ALA A 248 19.91 21.77 0.85
C ALA A 248 20.66 23.06 1.22
N ASN A 249 21.34 23.68 0.25
CA ASN A 249 22.05 24.94 0.45
C ASN A 249 21.09 26.13 0.65
N TRP A 250 19.97 26.16 -0.10
CA TRP A 250 18.90 27.14 0.12
C TRP A 250 18.25 26.97 1.50
N TYR A 251 17.96 25.74 1.93
CA TYR A 251 17.39 25.50 3.25
C TYR A 251 18.32 25.95 4.38
N LYS A 252 19.63 25.66 4.26
CA LYS A 252 20.64 26.14 5.22
C LYS A 252 20.72 27.66 5.25
N SER A 253 20.69 28.33 4.10
CA SER A 253 20.73 29.79 4.05
C SER A 253 19.48 30.45 4.66
N VAL A 254 18.30 29.85 4.47
CA VAL A 254 17.05 30.30 5.12
C VAL A 254 17.11 30.09 6.63
N MET A 255 17.71 28.99 7.09
CA MET A 255 17.86 28.66 8.51
C MET A 255 19.07 29.32 9.20
N GLY A 256 19.91 30.05 8.45
CA GLY A 256 21.12 30.71 8.96
C GLY A 256 22.22 29.75 9.42
N LEU A 257 22.27 28.53 8.86
CA LEU A 257 23.26 27.47 9.13
C LEU A 257 24.39 27.45 8.09
#